data_AF-A0A9P7JCL4-F1
#
_entry.id   AF-A0A9P7JCL4-F1
#
_cell.length_a   1.000
_cell.length_b   1.000
_cell.length_c   1.000
_cell.angle_alpha   90.00
_cell.angle_beta   90.00
_cell.angle_gamma   90.00
#
_symmetry.space_group_name_H-M   'P 1'
#
loop_
_entity.id
_entity.type
_entity.pdbx_description
1 polymer ?
#
loop_
_entity_poly.entity_id
_entity_poly.type
_entity_poly.pdbx_seq_one_letter_code
_entity_poly.pdbx_strand_id
1 'polypeptide(L)'
;MMENDDVSTRDLPDDLTPFITQTTLYPVSGGGFGDVWKCNCNHDANGIPTLVAVKAFRLPERYDLEKINRKISREIGILKILRHKNIVPLWGIATGFGRMPELRCLVSPWIPNGTLNDYLQFNHDDLTVLDRSRMLEDVSTGLYYLHSVPVMHGDITGANILIDEGGHARLIDFGLSTITQPLLGQSHLAATSIRPGAVRYAAPELVLSDDVRDLDSVEKADIYSFGCVMLQILSGQPPWSEVKSERLEFRIVVMITEGRRPQRPDGHPEIMDSDWNFIQKCLQSGPELRPSADKVLDFVMHRFHSPDSCSRPPDDPFDDAPDDFPRASPHGGSNDSDTTEQPPDSPPLHPSREPNPSIILEPRIQGPSALNDHPRTMLNNLLQRKYGPSASSHVRWEVYPQGLPHAPTWHAIVYIDDMIYGHGTAHIKHVATEMAAAQAVEQMERTDVSGLR
;
A
#
# COMPACT_ATOMS: atom_id res chain seq x y z
N MET A 1 25.62 31.68 22.26
CA MET A 1 25.14 30.63 23.18
C MET A 1 23.64 30.53 22.95
N MET A 2 23.24 29.69 22.00
CA MET A 2 21.84 29.35 21.78
C MET A 2 21.71 27.93 22.30
N GLU A 3 20.96 27.78 23.39
CA GLU A 3 20.70 26.52 24.06
C GLU A 3 19.82 25.64 23.18
N ASN A 4 20.30 24.44 22.95
CA ASN A 4 19.59 23.19 22.69
C ASN A 4 18.05 23.26 22.76
N ASP A 5 17.39 23.34 21.61
CA ASP A 5 16.04 22.79 21.42
C ASP A 5 16.16 21.25 21.27
N ASP A 6 16.75 20.62 22.28
CA ASP A 6 16.67 19.17 22.45
C ASP A 6 15.24 18.90 22.91
N VAL A 7 14.47 18.20 22.07
CA VAL A 7 13.12 17.74 22.42
C VAL A 7 13.20 17.10 23.80
N SER A 8 12.59 17.74 24.80
CA SER A 8 12.54 17.27 26.18
C SER A 8 12.25 15.77 26.17
N THR A 9 13.07 14.97 26.86
CA THR A 9 12.98 13.50 26.89
C THR A 9 11.61 12.96 27.34
N ARG A 10 10.71 13.84 27.83
CA ARG A 10 9.32 13.54 28.18
C ARG A 10 8.32 13.59 27.01
N ASP A 11 8.73 14.10 25.85
CA ASP A 11 7.88 14.23 24.65
C ASP A 11 8.27 13.26 23.52
N LEU A 12 9.11 12.27 23.78
CA LEU A 12 9.43 11.24 22.77
C LEU A 12 8.37 10.12 22.79
N PRO A 13 8.04 9.52 21.64
CA PRO A 13 7.26 8.27 21.60
C PRO A 13 7.94 7.17 22.41
N ASP A 14 7.17 6.16 22.79
CA ASP A 14 7.68 5.01 23.54
C ASP A 14 8.88 4.36 22.82
N ASP A 15 9.94 4.08 23.57
CA ASP A 15 11.08 3.32 23.06
C ASP A 15 10.75 1.83 23.07
N LEU A 16 10.46 1.32 21.88
CA LEU A 16 10.07 -0.07 21.66
C LEU A 16 11.28 -0.98 21.41
N THR A 17 12.52 -0.47 21.41
CA THR A 17 13.74 -1.26 21.17
C THR A 17 13.79 -2.55 22.00
N PRO A 18 13.50 -2.55 23.32
CA PRO A 18 13.58 -3.77 24.13
C PRO A 18 12.57 -4.86 23.76
N PHE A 19 11.50 -4.49 23.06
CA PHE A 19 10.37 -5.37 22.74
C PHE A 19 10.42 -5.89 21.30
N ILE A 20 11.34 -5.39 20.48
CA ILE A 20 11.40 -5.70 19.05
C ILE A 20 12.41 -6.83 18.80
N THR A 21 11.96 -7.84 18.05
CA THR A 21 12.79 -8.92 17.54
C THR A 21 12.64 -9.02 16.03
N GLN A 22 13.76 -9.04 15.31
CA GLN A 22 13.75 -9.12 13.85
C GLN A 22 13.17 -10.47 13.39
N THR A 23 12.25 -10.43 12.43
CA THR A 23 11.72 -11.65 11.79
C THR A 23 12.55 -12.05 10.57
N THR A 24 13.32 -11.11 10.03
CA THR A 24 14.13 -11.27 8.81
C THR A 24 15.57 -10.83 9.07
N LEU A 25 16.52 -11.52 8.44
CA LEU A 25 17.96 -11.18 8.52
C LEU A 25 18.30 -9.89 7.76
N TYR A 26 17.46 -9.52 6.79
CA TYR A 26 17.63 -8.37 5.91
C TYR A 26 16.35 -7.51 5.91
N PRO A 27 16.45 -6.22 5.57
CA PRO A 27 15.26 -5.39 5.39
C PRO A 27 14.37 -5.94 4.27
N VAL A 28 13.06 -5.87 4.47
CA VAL A 28 12.04 -6.36 3.54
C VAL A 28 11.78 -5.38 2.40
N SER A 29 12.14 -4.11 2.58
CA SER A 29 12.17 -3.10 1.53
C SER A 29 13.33 -2.14 1.78
N GLY A 30 13.98 -1.70 0.70
CA GLY A 30 15.06 -0.72 0.75
C GLY A 30 14.91 0.26 -0.40
N GLY A 31 14.73 1.54 -0.07
CA GLY A 31 14.48 2.59 -1.06
C GLY A 31 15.04 3.95 -0.66
N GLY A 32 14.64 5.01 -1.38
CA GLY A 32 15.09 6.38 -1.16
C GLY A 32 14.69 7.01 0.18
N PHE A 33 13.94 6.27 1.02
CA PHE A 33 13.45 6.69 2.33
C PHE A 33 14.12 5.94 3.50
N GLY A 34 14.86 4.87 3.21
CA GLY A 34 15.43 4.00 4.23
C GLY A 34 15.21 2.51 3.96
N ASP A 35 15.59 1.74 4.97
CA ASP A 35 15.36 0.32 5.12
C ASP A 35 14.14 0.08 5.99
N VAL A 36 13.20 -0.74 5.52
CA VAL A 36 12.07 -1.20 6.32
C VAL A 36 12.32 -2.64 6.74
N TRP A 37 12.22 -2.90 8.03
CA TRP A 37 12.38 -4.23 8.63
C TRP A 37 11.04 -4.73 9.10
N LYS A 38 10.77 -6.02 8.88
CA LYS A 38 9.63 -6.71 9.49
C LYS A 38 10.06 -7.32 10.81
N CYS A 39 9.38 -6.97 11.89
CA CYS A 39 9.74 -7.41 13.23
C CYS A 39 8.52 -7.89 14.02
N ASN A 40 8.77 -8.68 15.05
CA ASN A 40 7.81 -8.98 16.10
C ASN A 40 8.00 -7.97 17.24
N CYS A 41 6.90 -7.43 17.76
CA CYS A 41 6.87 -6.56 18.93
C CYS A 41 6.12 -7.25 20.06
N ASN A 42 6.81 -7.48 21.18
CA ASN A 42 6.27 -8.12 22.38
C ASN A 42 5.98 -7.09 23.48
N HIS A 43 5.36 -5.97 23.12
CA HIS A 43 5.06 -4.89 24.05
C HIS A 43 3.78 -5.15 24.88
N ASP A 44 2.84 -5.92 24.33
CA ASP A 44 1.54 -6.14 24.97
C ASP A 44 1.60 -7.30 25.99
N ALA A 45 0.93 -7.09 27.13
CA ALA A 45 0.86 -8.07 28.24
C ALA A 45 0.16 -9.39 27.88
N ASN A 46 -0.50 -9.46 26.72
CA ASN A 46 -1.25 -10.63 26.25
C ASN A 46 -0.34 -11.74 25.69
N GLY A 47 0.96 -11.48 25.53
CA GLY A 47 1.96 -12.47 25.12
C GLY A 47 1.89 -12.91 23.66
N ILE A 48 1.03 -12.30 22.84
CA ILE A 48 0.96 -12.52 21.39
C ILE A 48 1.87 -11.48 20.71
N PRO A 49 2.91 -11.90 19.99
CA PRO A 49 3.76 -10.98 19.23
C PRO A 49 2.96 -10.28 18.13
N THR A 50 3.03 -8.96 18.09
CA THR A 50 2.41 -8.16 17.03
C THR A 50 3.44 -7.85 15.95
N LEU A 51 3.07 -8.01 14.67
CA LEU A 51 3.96 -7.66 13.58
C LEU A 51 4.06 -6.14 13.42
N VAL A 52 5.31 -5.64 13.36
CA VAL A 52 5.63 -4.22 13.17
C VAL A 52 6.57 -4.01 11.99
N ALA A 53 6.48 -2.83 11.41
CA ALA A 53 7.45 -2.27 10.48
C ALA A 53 8.40 -1.34 11.24
N VAL A 54 9.71 -1.56 11.12
CA VAL A 54 10.75 -0.66 11.64
C VAL A 54 11.43 0.04 10.48
N LYS A 55 11.18 1.34 10.31
CA LYS A 55 11.80 2.18 9.26
C LYS A 55 13.10 2.77 9.80
N ALA A 56 14.22 2.29 9.28
CA ALA A 56 15.56 2.78 9.53
C ALA A 56 16.01 3.68 8.38
N PHE A 57 16.48 4.89 8.67
CA PHE A 57 16.84 5.86 7.64
C PHE A 57 18.20 5.53 6.99
N ARG A 58 18.25 5.50 5.64
CA ARG A 58 19.49 5.29 4.87
C ARG A 58 20.14 6.64 4.53
N LEU A 59 21.47 6.64 4.45
CA LEU A 59 22.26 7.83 4.10
C LEU A 59 23.17 7.60 2.90
N PRO A 60 23.38 8.62 2.05
CA PRO A 60 24.60 8.78 1.29
C PRO A 60 25.77 9.12 2.22
N GLU A 61 26.98 8.63 1.92
CA GLU A 61 28.19 8.63 2.76
C GLU A 61 28.71 10.01 3.26
N ARG A 62 28.00 11.13 3.03
CA ARG A 62 28.47 12.50 3.32
C ARG A 62 27.46 13.43 3.99
N TYR A 63 26.42 12.92 4.65
CA TYR A 63 25.41 13.77 5.31
C TYR A 63 25.74 14.14 6.76
N ASP A 64 25.33 15.34 7.15
CA ASP A 64 25.37 15.90 8.50
C ASP A 64 24.32 15.21 9.42
N LEU A 65 24.80 14.56 10.48
CA LEU A 65 23.98 13.85 11.49
C LEU A 65 22.92 14.73 12.14
N GLU A 66 23.22 16.01 12.35
CA GLU A 66 22.27 16.95 12.95
C GLU A 66 21.08 17.20 12.02
N LYS A 67 21.35 17.36 10.72
CA LYS A 67 20.31 17.50 9.69
C LYS A 67 19.42 16.25 9.60
N ILE A 68 19.99 15.07 9.82
CA ILE A 68 19.26 13.80 9.80
C ILE A 68 18.37 13.68 11.04
N ASN A 69 18.93 13.89 12.23
CA ASN A 69 18.17 13.87 13.47
C ASN A 69 17.02 14.88 13.45
N ARG A 70 17.21 16.06 12.84
CA ARG A 70 16.14 17.03 12.64
C ARG A 70 15.03 16.51 11.71
N LYS A 71 15.37 15.82 10.62
CA LYS A 71 14.37 15.19 9.73
C LYS A 71 13.58 14.11 10.46
N ILE A 72 14.27 13.22 11.17
CA ILE A 72 13.64 12.12 11.93
C ILE A 72 12.72 12.71 13.01
N SER A 73 13.20 13.70 13.76
CA SER A 73 12.43 14.34 14.83
C SER A 73 11.19 15.08 14.28
N ARG A 74 11.30 15.66 13.09
CA ARG A 74 10.15 16.27 12.39
C ARG A 74 9.11 15.22 12.00
N GLU A 75 9.53 14.12 11.37
CA GLU A 75 8.61 13.05 10.97
C GLU A 75 7.91 12.44 12.19
N ILE A 76 8.66 12.24 13.30
CA ILE A 76 8.08 11.85 14.60
C ILE A 76 7.05 12.88 15.07
N GLY A 77 7.41 14.17 15.08
CA GLY A 77 6.53 15.23 15.54
C GLY A 77 5.21 15.30 14.78
N ILE A 78 5.25 15.12 13.45
CA ILE A 78 4.07 15.04 12.59
C ILE A 78 3.25 13.78 12.92
N LEU A 79 3.87 12.60 12.87
CA LEU A 79 3.15 11.34 13.08
C LEU A 79 2.54 11.22 14.48
N LYS A 80 3.10 11.88 15.50
CA LYS A 80 2.54 11.91 16.86
C LYS A 80 1.18 12.60 16.93
N ILE A 81 0.94 13.62 16.11
CA ILE A 81 -0.30 14.39 16.14
C ILE A 81 -1.38 13.84 15.20
N LEU A 82 -0.99 13.03 14.21
CA LEU A 82 -1.91 12.44 13.24
C LEU A 82 -2.61 11.21 13.83
N ARG A 83 -3.95 11.22 13.79
CA ARG A 83 -4.80 10.12 14.23
C ARG A 83 -5.97 9.94 13.26
N HIS A 84 -5.82 9.01 12.33
CA HIS A 84 -6.83 8.74 11.32
C HIS A 84 -6.75 7.31 10.81
N LYS A 85 -7.89 6.70 10.43
CA LYS A 85 -7.94 5.31 9.94
C LYS A 85 -7.13 5.10 8.65
N ASN A 86 -7.07 6.12 7.78
CA ASN A 86 -6.35 6.09 6.50
C ASN A 86 -4.92 6.67 6.59
N ILE A 87 -4.35 6.72 7.79
CA ILE A 87 -2.94 7.07 8.02
C ILE A 87 -2.34 5.97 8.89
N VAL A 88 -1.14 5.49 8.56
CA VAL A 88 -0.45 4.52 9.41
C VAL A 88 0.05 5.22 10.68
N PRO A 89 -0.34 4.75 11.88
CA PRO A 89 0.08 5.38 13.12
C PRO A 89 1.54 5.09 13.43
N LEU A 90 2.16 6.01 14.17
CA LEU A 90 3.41 5.76 14.88
C LEU A 90 3.11 5.14 16.24
N TRP A 91 3.62 3.94 16.49
CA TRP A 91 3.50 3.27 17.78
C TRP A 91 4.65 3.62 18.71
N GLY A 92 5.83 3.87 18.16
CA GLY A 92 6.99 4.21 18.96
C GLY A 92 8.23 4.43 18.11
N ILE A 93 9.38 4.46 18.79
CA ILE A 93 10.69 4.53 18.16
C ILE A 93 11.51 3.30 18.51
N ALA A 94 12.55 3.03 17.73
CA ALA A 94 13.52 1.98 18.03
C ALA A 94 14.94 2.42 17.64
N THR A 95 15.94 1.69 18.11
CA THR A 95 17.36 1.82 17.71
C THR A 95 17.93 0.43 17.41
N GLY A 96 19.14 0.36 16.87
CA GLY A 96 19.81 -0.91 16.55
C GLY A 96 19.50 -1.48 15.16
N PHE A 97 18.92 -0.68 14.26
CA PHE A 97 18.55 -1.09 12.90
C PHE A 97 19.31 -0.32 11.82
N GLY A 98 19.38 -0.90 10.63
CA GLY A 98 20.02 -0.28 9.47
C GLY A 98 21.54 -0.14 9.61
N ARG A 99 22.13 0.74 8.81
CA ARG A 99 23.60 0.98 8.79
C ARG A 99 24.10 1.84 9.94
N MET A 100 23.19 2.54 10.63
CA MET A 100 23.50 3.46 11.72
C MET A 100 22.63 3.10 12.94
N PRO A 101 23.05 2.11 13.74
CA PRO A 101 22.25 1.58 14.85
C PRO A 101 21.93 2.62 15.94
N GLU A 102 22.69 3.73 16.01
CA GLU A 102 22.47 4.82 16.94
C GLU A 102 21.32 5.75 16.56
N LEU A 103 20.85 5.72 15.30
CA LEU A 103 19.77 6.59 14.84
C LEU A 103 18.40 6.02 15.22
N ARG A 104 17.49 6.92 15.60
CA ARG A 104 16.09 6.57 15.88
C ARG A 104 15.42 6.10 14.59
N CYS A 105 14.74 4.97 14.70
CA CYS A 105 13.89 4.36 13.69
C CYS A 105 12.43 4.57 14.07
N LEU A 106 11.54 4.56 13.08
CA LEU A 106 10.09 4.66 13.32
C LEU A 106 9.48 3.26 13.41
N VAL A 107 8.60 3.05 14.39
CA VAL A 107 7.91 1.78 14.59
C VAL A 107 6.42 1.97 14.35
N SER A 108 5.88 1.20 13.40
CA SER A 108 4.48 1.25 12.97
C SER A 108 3.92 -0.17 12.82
N PRO A 109 2.58 -0.35 12.77
CA PRO A 109 2.00 -1.65 12.45
C PRO A 109 2.50 -2.16 11.09
N TRP A 110 2.77 -3.46 11.00
CA TRP A 110 3.06 -4.09 9.72
C TRP A 110 1.78 -4.21 8.89
N ILE A 111 1.77 -3.63 7.70
CA ILE A 111 0.64 -3.68 6.78
C ILE A 111 0.92 -4.74 5.70
N PRO A 112 0.13 -5.83 5.61
CA PRO A 112 0.56 -7.06 4.95
C PRO A 112 0.50 -7.04 3.42
N ASN A 113 -0.41 -6.26 2.81
CA ASN A 113 -0.58 -6.28 1.34
C ASN A 113 0.37 -5.31 0.61
N GLY A 114 1.34 -4.72 1.33
CA GLY A 114 2.40 -3.91 0.74
C GLY A 114 1.91 -2.56 0.22
N THR A 115 2.66 -2.00 -0.73
CA THR A 115 2.35 -0.69 -1.31
C THR A 115 1.23 -0.80 -2.35
N LEU A 116 0.55 0.31 -2.65
CA LEU A 116 -0.44 0.37 -3.72
C LEU A 116 0.16 -0.04 -5.08
N ASN A 117 1.43 0.30 -5.34
CA ASN A 117 2.12 -0.14 -6.55
C ASN A 117 2.14 -1.68 -6.65
N ASP A 118 2.60 -2.34 -5.59
CA ASP A 118 2.69 -3.81 -5.54
C ASP A 118 1.27 -4.41 -5.60
N TYR A 119 0.35 -3.87 -4.81
CA TYR A 119 -1.02 -4.35 -4.71
C TYR A 119 -1.74 -4.32 -6.06
N LEU A 120 -1.64 -3.20 -6.79
CA LEU A 120 -2.21 -3.10 -8.14
C LEU A 120 -1.50 -4.04 -9.11
N GLN A 121 -0.17 -4.16 -9.04
CA GLN A 121 0.58 -5.04 -9.94
C GLN A 121 0.14 -6.51 -9.82
N PHE A 122 -0.15 -6.99 -8.60
CA PHE A 122 -0.49 -8.40 -8.36
C PHE A 122 -1.98 -8.71 -8.42
N ASN A 123 -2.85 -7.72 -8.18
CA ASN A 123 -4.30 -7.96 -8.06
C ASN A 123 -5.13 -7.22 -9.11
N HIS A 124 -4.52 -6.53 -10.09
CA HIS A 124 -5.23 -5.66 -11.03
C HIS A 124 -6.47 -6.32 -11.66
N ASP A 125 -6.31 -7.54 -12.16
CA ASP A 125 -7.34 -8.25 -12.92
C ASP A 125 -8.50 -8.71 -12.02
N ASP A 126 -8.25 -8.85 -10.72
CA ASP A 126 -9.24 -9.29 -9.73
C ASP A 126 -9.95 -8.11 -9.04
N LEU A 127 -9.43 -6.88 -9.18
CA LEU A 127 -9.97 -5.70 -8.51
C LEU A 127 -11.22 -5.16 -9.19
N THR A 128 -12.34 -5.24 -8.46
CA THR A 128 -13.62 -4.71 -8.92
C THR A 128 -13.63 -3.18 -8.91
N VAL A 129 -14.60 -2.59 -9.61
CA VAL A 129 -14.88 -1.15 -9.57
C VAL A 129 -15.17 -0.66 -8.13
N LEU A 130 -15.78 -1.51 -7.30
CA LEU A 130 -16.07 -1.21 -5.90
C LEU A 130 -14.79 -1.17 -5.06
N ASP A 131 -13.87 -2.11 -5.25
CA ASP A 131 -12.60 -2.15 -4.52
C ASP A 131 -11.73 -0.94 -4.84
N ARG A 132 -11.66 -0.57 -6.13
CA ARG A 132 -11.00 0.66 -6.59
C ARG A 132 -11.61 1.90 -5.94
N SER A 133 -12.92 1.93 -5.82
CA SER A 133 -13.62 3.09 -5.24
C SER A 133 -13.42 3.19 -3.74
N ARG A 134 -13.36 2.07 -3.03
CA ARG A 134 -12.98 2.03 -1.60
C ARG A 134 -11.57 2.56 -1.39
N MET A 135 -10.61 2.15 -2.22
CA MET A 135 -9.25 2.70 -2.16
C MET A 135 -9.23 4.21 -2.42
N LEU A 136 -10.00 4.71 -3.39
CA LEU A 136 -10.12 6.16 -3.65
C LEU A 136 -10.74 6.89 -2.45
N GLU A 137 -11.79 6.32 -1.86
CA GLU A 137 -12.45 6.86 -0.67
C GLU A 137 -11.48 6.97 0.50
N ASP A 138 -10.71 5.92 0.74
CA ASP A 138 -9.71 5.86 1.80
C ASP A 138 -8.59 6.90 1.61
N VAL A 139 -8.02 6.99 0.40
CA VAL A 139 -6.97 7.97 0.10
C VAL A 139 -7.50 9.39 0.19
N SER A 140 -8.69 9.67 -0.35
CA SER A 140 -9.29 11.01 -0.30
C SER A 140 -9.70 11.43 1.11
N THR A 141 -10.19 10.49 1.93
CA THR A 141 -10.52 10.75 3.34
C THR A 141 -9.25 11.04 4.14
N GLY A 142 -8.18 10.27 3.93
CA GLY A 142 -6.86 10.53 4.52
C GLY A 142 -6.31 11.91 4.15
N LEU A 143 -6.40 12.28 2.87
CA LEU A 143 -5.96 13.58 2.36
C LEU A 143 -6.77 14.74 2.96
N TYR A 144 -8.10 14.63 2.97
CA TYR A 144 -8.97 15.61 3.60
C TYR A 144 -8.63 15.81 5.08
N TYR A 145 -8.40 14.73 5.81
CA TYR A 145 -7.97 14.81 7.20
C TYR A 145 -6.64 15.58 7.35
N LEU A 146 -5.62 15.27 6.53
CA LEU A 146 -4.32 15.96 6.59
C LEU A 146 -4.46 17.47 6.40
N HIS A 147 -5.22 17.89 5.37
CA HIS A 147 -5.46 19.30 5.07
C HIS A 147 -6.33 19.99 6.13
N SER A 148 -7.12 19.24 6.91
CA SER A 148 -7.85 19.77 8.08
C SER A 148 -6.97 20.02 9.31
N VAL A 149 -5.82 19.35 9.41
CA VAL A 149 -4.86 19.48 10.54
C VAL A 149 -3.57 20.21 10.13
N PRO A 150 -3.69 21.28 9.33
CA PRO A 150 -2.62 21.95 8.59
C PRO A 150 -1.35 21.16 8.23
N VAL A 151 -1.49 19.89 7.82
CA VAL A 151 -0.37 19.04 7.37
C VAL A 151 -0.48 18.82 5.88
N MET A 152 0.58 19.18 5.15
CA MET A 152 0.73 18.84 3.73
C MET A 152 1.64 17.63 3.61
N HIS A 153 1.24 16.63 2.83
CA HIS A 153 1.99 15.39 2.71
C HIS A 153 3.26 15.60 1.90
N GLY A 154 3.15 16.20 0.71
CA GLY A 154 4.26 16.57 -0.17
C GLY A 154 4.91 15.43 -0.96
N ASP A 155 4.40 14.19 -0.84
CA ASP A 155 4.98 13.00 -1.51
C ASP A 155 3.91 11.90 -1.72
N ILE A 156 2.69 12.28 -2.09
CA ILE A 156 1.61 11.31 -2.33
C ILE A 156 1.93 10.53 -3.61
N THR A 157 2.22 9.24 -3.45
CA THR A 157 2.53 8.32 -4.55
C THR A 157 1.99 6.92 -4.22
N GLY A 158 1.89 6.04 -5.22
CA GLY A 158 1.52 4.65 -4.98
C GLY A 158 2.53 3.86 -4.13
N ALA A 159 3.77 4.35 -3.95
CA ALA A 159 4.73 3.78 -3.01
C ALA A 159 4.49 4.21 -1.55
N ASN A 160 3.83 5.35 -1.36
CA ASN A 160 3.53 5.94 -0.05
C ASN A 160 2.07 5.71 0.38
N ILE A 161 1.42 4.71 -0.23
CA ILE A 161 0.09 4.22 0.15
C ILE A 161 0.25 2.73 0.42
N LEU A 162 -0.08 2.28 1.63
CA LEU A 162 -0.12 0.86 1.98
C LEU A 162 -1.55 0.34 1.94
N ILE A 163 -1.73 -0.93 1.59
CA ILE A 163 -3.02 -1.60 1.56
C ILE A 163 -3.09 -2.61 2.72
N ASP A 164 -4.07 -2.47 3.60
CA ASP A 164 -4.26 -3.40 4.70
C ASP A 164 -5.02 -4.68 4.30
N GLU A 165 -5.13 -5.61 5.24
CA GLU A 165 -5.77 -6.92 5.04
C GLU A 165 -7.22 -6.83 4.56
N GLY A 166 -7.92 -5.73 4.87
CA GLY A 166 -9.29 -5.47 4.42
C GLY A 166 -9.37 -4.80 3.05
N GLY A 167 -8.23 -4.55 2.39
CA GLY A 167 -8.16 -3.80 1.14
C GLY A 167 -8.24 -2.28 1.33
N HIS A 168 -8.09 -1.78 2.57
CA HIS A 168 -8.17 -0.35 2.85
C HIS A 168 -6.83 0.35 2.63
N ALA A 169 -6.89 1.54 2.04
CA ALA A 169 -5.70 2.34 1.76
C ALA A 169 -5.29 3.22 2.96
N ARG A 170 -3.99 3.28 3.22
CA ARG A 170 -3.41 4.08 4.32
C ARG A 170 -2.17 4.84 3.85
N LEU A 171 -2.15 6.15 4.07
CA LEU A 171 -1.01 7.01 3.78
C LEU A 171 0.14 6.73 4.74
N ILE A 172 1.36 6.74 4.20
CA ILE A 172 2.62 6.59 4.92
C ILE A 172 3.63 7.66 4.48
N ASP A 173 4.73 7.74 5.22
CA ASP A 173 5.93 8.51 4.85
C ASP A 173 5.74 10.02 4.83
N PHE A 174 5.84 10.60 6.02
CA PHE A 174 5.71 12.04 6.25
C PHE A 174 7.08 12.75 6.25
N GLY A 175 8.11 12.12 5.68
CA GLY A 175 9.49 12.63 5.69
C GLY A 175 9.69 13.92 4.87
N LEU A 176 8.76 14.23 3.95
CA LEU A 176 8.68 15.50 3.21
C LEU A 176 7.52 16.39 3.68
N SER A 177 6.75 15.96 4.67
CA SER A 177 5.57 16.67 5.11
C SER A 177 5.92 17.96 5.84
N THR A 178 5.04 18.95 5.70
CA THR A 178 5.21 20.29 6.27
C THR A 178 4.02 20.64 7.16
N ILE A 179 4.28 21.19 8.35
CA ILE A 179 3.27 21.74 9.27
C ILE A 179 3.27 23.26 9.13
N THR A 180 2.10 23.88 9.10
CA THR A 180 1.96 25.34 8.88
C THR A 180 1.87 26.19 10.15
N GLN A 181 2.07 25.61 11.35
CA GLN A 181 2.10 26.33 12.64
C GLN A 181 3.54 26.66 13.12
N PRO A 182 3.72 27.71 13.96
CA PRO A 182 5.03 28.20 14.39
C PRO A 182 5.80 27.27 15.34
N LEU A 183 5.21 26.11 15.68
CA LEU A 183 5.77 25.17 16.67
C LEU A 183 7.00 24.41 16.17
N LEU A 184 7.21 24.32 14.86
CA LEU A 184 8.32 23.58 14.26
C LEU A 184 8.93 24.39 13.12
N GLY A 185 9.66 25.44 13.47
CA GLY A 185 10.28 26.38 12.54
C GLY A 185 11.02 25.74 11.35
N GLN A 186 10.97 26.48 10.24
CA GLN A 186 11.62 26.25 8.94
C GLN A 186 10.90 25.29 7.99
N SER A 187 10.04 25.90 7.17
CA SER A 187 9.59 25.44 5.87
C SER A 187 10.75 25.41 4.87
N HIS A 188 11.17 24.21 4.49
CA HIS A 188 12.00 24.01 3.30
C HIS A 188 11.39 22.86 2.51
N LEU A 189 10.49 23.18 1.58
CA LEU A 189 10.33 22.35 0.39
C LEU A 189 11.63 22.50 -0.39
N ALA A 190 12.59 21.64 -0.10
CA ALA A 190 13.79 21.59 -0.90
C ALA A 190 13.39 20.92 -2.22
N ALA A 191 13.27 21.70 -3.30
CA ALA A 191 13.14 21.25 -4.68
C ALA A 191 14.31 20.36 -5.17
N THR A 192 15.10 19.78 -4.27
CA THR A 192 16.43 19.21 -4.56
C THR A 192 16.49 17.69 -4.61
N SER A 193 15.38 16.98 -4.58
CA SER A 193 15.38 15.58 -5.00
C SER A 193 13.98 15.07 -5.28
N ILE A 194 13.42 15.38 -6.45
CA ILE A 194 12.36 14.52 -6.98
C ILE A 194 12.99 13.12 -7.09
N ARG A 195 12.52 12.20 -6.24
CA ARG A 195 13.07 10.86 -6.14
C ARG A 195 12.73 10.05 -7.39
N PRO A 196 13.53 9.01 -7.69
CA PRO A 196 13.17 8.07 -8.72
C PRO A 196 11.74 7.53 -8.51
N GLY A 197 10.94 7.53 -9.58
CA GLY A 197 9.51 7.17 -9.56
C GLY A 197 8.54 8.26 -9.07
N ALA A 198 8.94 9.14 -8.13
CA ALA A 198 8.05 10.18 -7.58
C ALA A 198 7.70 11.28 -8.59
N VAL A 199 8.56 11.52 -9.59
CA VAL A 199 8.35 12.52 -10.65
C VAL A 199 7.03 12.35 -11.41
N ARG A 200 6.50 11.11 -11.48
CA ARG A 200 5.22 10.82 -12.14
C ARG A 200 4.03 11.51 -11.49
N TYR A 201 4.15 11.78 -10.19
CA TYR A 201 3.09 12.33 -9.34
C TYR A 201 3.33 13.81 -9.01
N ALA A 202 4.49 14.35 -9.38
CA ALA A 202 4.90 15.70 -9.01
C ALA A 202 4.10 16.76 -9.79
N ALA A 203 3.57 17.74 -9.06
CA ALA A 203 2.94 18.90 -9.64
C ALA A 203 3.97 19.78 -10.41
N PRO A 204 3.58 20.46 -11.50
CA PRO A 204 4.51 21.24 -12.32
C PRO A 204 5.32 22.27 -11.54
N GLU A 205 4.71 22.97 -10.59
CA GLU A 205 5.38 23.97 -9.75
C GLU A 205 6.50 23.38 -8.88
N LEU A 206 6.39 22.12 -8.45
CA LEU A 206 7.44 21.42 -7.70
C LEU A 206 8.61 20.99 -8.60
N VAL A 207 8.39 20.92 -9.91
CA VAL A 207 9.41 20.56 -10.91
C VAL A 207 10.09 21.82 -11.47
N LEU A 208 9.30 22.89 -11.67
CA LEU A 208 9.69 24.08 -12.42
C LEU A 208 10.23 25.21 -11.55
N SER A 209 9.92 25.20 -10.25
CA SER A 209 10.31 26.28 -9.34
C SER A 209 11.17 25.77 -8.19
N ASP A 210 12.25 26.50 -7.94
CA ASP A 210 13.07 26.33 -6.73
C ASP A 210 12.44 26.98 -5.49
N ASP A 211 11.34 27.72 -5.69
CA ASP A 211 10.72 28.62 -4.72
C ASP A 211 9.20 28.38 -4.61
N VAL A 212 8.79 27.17 -4.21
CA VAL A 212 7.40 26.97 -3.73
C VAL A 212 7.33 27.51 -2.31
N ARG A 213 6.91 28.78 -2.19
CA ARG A 213 6.90 29.52 -0.91
C ARG A 213 5.51 29.64 -0.28
N ASP A 214 4.45 29.44 -1.05
CA ASP A 214 3.08 29.68 -0.60
C ASP A 214 2.36 28.37 -0.24
N LEU A 215 1.74 28.35 0.94
CA LEU A 215 1.12 27.16 1.53
C LEU A 215 0.00 26.57 0.67
N ASP A 216 -0.82 27.43 0.09
CA ASP A 216 -1.90 27.03 -0.81
C ASP A 216 -1.34 26.26 -2.01
N SER A 217 -0.15 26.63 -2.50
CA SER A 217 0.50 25.90 -3.59
C SER A 217 0.91 24.49 -3.19
N VAL A 218 1.29 24.27 -1.93
CA VAL A 218 1.70 22.95 -1.41
C VAL A 218 0.49 22.05 -1.22
N GLU A 219 -0.60 22.60 -0.65
CA GLU A 219 -1.88 21.88 -0.54
C GLU A 219 -2.35 21.42 -1.92
N LYS A 220 -2.31 22.32 -2.90
CA LYS A 220 -2.73 22.03 -4.27
C LYS A 220 -1.78 21.09 -4.99
N ALA A 221 -0.51 21.00 -4.59
CA ALA A 221 0.40 19.99 -5.10
C ALA A 221 -0.02 18.58 -4.66
N ASP A 222 -0.45 18.39 -3.40
CA ASP A 222 -1.02 17.12 -2.94
C ASP A 222 -2.27 16.73 -3.76
N ILE A 223 -3.11 17.71 -4.13
CA ILE A 223 -4.29 17.49 -4.99
C ILE A 223 -3.89 16.99 -6.39
N TYR A 224 -2.82 17.55 -6.96
CA TYR A 224 -2.27 17.07 -8.23
C TYR A 224 -1.80 15.61 -8.11
N SER A 225 -1.02 15.31 -7.06
CA SER A 225 -0.54 13.96 -6.79
C SER A 225 -1.67 12.96 -6.54
N PHE A 226 -2.74 13.39 -5.87
CA PHE A 226 -3.97 12.61 -5.75
C PHE A 226 -4.60 12.32 -7.12
N GLY A 227 -4.69 13.31 -8.01
CA GLY A 227 -5.18 13.09 -9.38
C GLY A 227 -4.39 12.00 -10.13
N CYS A 228 -3.06 11.98 -9.95
CA CYS A 228 -2.20 10.91 -10.46
C CYS A 228 -2.48 9.55 -9.81
N VAL A 229 -2.64 9.49 -8.48
CA VAL A 229 -3.01 8.25 -7.76
C VAL A 229 -4.39 7.75 -8.18
N MET A 230 -5.35 8.65 -8.39
CA MET A 230 -6.68 8.30 -8.85
C MET A 230 -6.64 7.66 -10.25
N LEU A 231 -5.86 8.25 -11.16
CA LEU A 231 -5.59 7.65 -12.47
C LEU A 231 -4.95 6.26 -12.33
N GLN A 232 -3.99 6.11 -11.41
CA GLN A 232 -3.31 4.84 -11.16
C GLN A 232 -4.26 3.76 -10.62
N ILE A 233 -5.09 4.07 -9.63
CA ILE A 233 -6.04 3.12 -9.03
C ILE A 233 -7.06 2.66 -10.07
N LEU A 234 -7.54 3.57 -10.93
CA LEU A 234 -8.56 3.21 -11.92
C LEU A 234 -7.97 2.42 -13.09
N SER A 235 -6.80 2.82 -13.60
CA SER A 235 -6.15 2.13 -14.73
C SER A 235 -5.32 0.92 -14.34
N GLY A 236 -4.91 0.79 -13.07
CA GLY A 236 -3.86 -0.14 -12.64
C GLY A 236 -2.45 0.21 -13.11
N GLN A 237 -2.29 1.29 -13.88
CA GLN A 237 -1.01 1.67 -14.48
C GLN A 237 -0.46 2.93 -13.81
N PRO A 238 0.87 3.05 -13.63
CA PRO A 238 1.44 4.29 -13.11
C PRO A 238 1.17 5.46 -14.06
N PRO A 239 1.06 6.70 -13.56
CA PRO A 239 0.94 7.88 -14.43
C PRO A 239 2.12 7.95 -15.40
N TRP A 240 1.86 8.42 -16.63
CA TRP A 240 2.83 8.43 -17.72
C TRP A 240 3.24 7.02 -18.22
N SER A 241 2.34 6.03 -18.16
CA SER A 241 2.58 4.67 -18.64
C SER A 241 2.77 4.58 -20.16
N GLU A 242 2.26 5.57 -20.90
CA GLU A 242 2.40 5.73 -22.34
C GLU A 242 3.82 6.12 -22.76
N VAL A 243 4.61 6.70 -21.85
CA VAL A 243 5.96 7.18 -22.16
C VAL A 243 6.93 6.01 -22.15
N LYS A 244 7.39 5.62 -23.34
CA LYS A 244 8.42 4.59 -23.52
C LYS A 244 9.78 5.26 -23.69
N SER A 245 10.60 5.27 -22.65
CA SER A 245 11.94 5.86 -22.68
C SER A 245 12.87 5.18 -21.69
N GLU A 246 14.13 4.95 -22.08
CA GLU A 246 15.19 4.47 -21.18
C GLU A 246 15.53 5.48 -20.08
N ARG A 247 15.29 6.79 -20.34
CA ARG A 247 15.47 7.88 -19.37
C ARG A 247 14.11 8.48 -18.99
N LEU A 248 13.24 7.61 -18.50
CA LEU A 248 11.83 7.89 -18.28
C LEU A 248 11.59 9.13 -17.42
N GLU A 249 12.30 9.25 -16.31
CA GLU A 249 12.12 10.37 -15.37
C GLU A 249 12.50 11.70 -16.00
N PHE A 250 13.66 11.76 -16.65
CA PHE A 250 14.09 12.94 -17.39
C PHE A 250 13.09 13.31 -18.49
N ARG A 251 12.55 12.31 -19.21
CA ARG A 251 11.54 12.55 -20.25
C ARG A 251 10.26 13.14 -19.66
N ILE A 252 9.81 12.64 -18.51
CA ILE A 252 8.62 13.17 -17.81
C ILE A 252 8.87 14.62 -17.38
N VAL A 253 10.04 14.94 -16.83
CA VAL A 253 10.40 16.34 -16.48
C VAL A 253 10.27 17.26 -17.70
N VAL A 254 10.86 16.87 -18.85
CA VAL A 254 10.75 17.66 -20.09
C VAL A 254 9.29 17.82 -20.51
N MET A 255 8.49 16.75 -20.49
CA MET A 255 7.06 16.82 -20.84
C MET A 255 6.27 17.75 -19.92
N ILE A 256 6.55 17.74 -18.62
CA ILE A 256 5.95 18.67 -17.65
C ILE A 256 6.33 20.12 -18.01
N THR A 257 7.60 20.37 -18.37
CA THR A 257 8.07 21.71 -18.79
C THR A 257 7.41 22.20 -20.09
N GLU A 258 7.01 21.27 -20.95
CA GLU A 258 6.24 21.54 -22.18
C GLU A 258 4.72 21.74 -21.90
N GLY A 259 4.29 21.65 -20.64
CA GLY A 259 2.89 21.79 -20.24
C GLY A 259 2.05 20.53 -20.50
N ARG A 260 2.68 19.39 -20.79
CA ARG A 260 1.98 18.12 -20.97
C ARG A 260 1.56 17.54 -19.62
N ARG A 261 0.59 16.61 -19.69
CA ARG A 261 0.01 15.89 -18.54
C ARG A 261 -0.10 14.40 -18.88
N PRO A 262 -0.21 13.51 -17.86
CA PRO A 262 -0.54 12.11 -18.09
C PRO A 262 -1.76 11.98 -19.01
N GLN A 263 -1.72 11.03 -19.95
CA GLN A 263 -2.85 10.77 -20.84
C GLN A 263 -3.85 9.79 -20.21
N ARG A 264 -5.10 9.84 -20.68
CA ARG A 264 -6.10 8.81 -20.36
C ARG A 264 -5.67 7.51 -21.03
N PRO A 265 -5.47 6.41 -20.29
CA PRO A 265 -5.17 5.11 -20.87
C PRO A 265 -6.32 4.62 -21.77
N ASP A 266 -5.99 4.12 -22.96
CA ASP A 266 -6.97 3.53 -23.87
C ASP A 266 -7.46 2.18 -23.35
N GLY A 267 -8.76 1.88 -23.53
CA GLY A 267 -9.32 0.55 -23.22
C GLY A 267 -9.54 0.27 -21.73
N HIS A 268 -9.65 1.30 -20.89
CA HIS A 268 -9.94 1.18 -19.45
C HIS A 268 -11.39 1.63 -19.13
N PRO A 269 -12.38 0.73 -19.21
CA PRO A 269 -13.78 1.05 -18.94
C PRO A 269 -14.04 1.46 -17.47
N GLU A 270 -13.13 1.17 -16.56
CA GLU A 270 -13.18 1.56 -15.15
C GLU A 270 -13.04 3.08 -14.95
N ILE A 271 -12.43 3.78 -15.92
CA ILE A 271 -12.33 5.24 -15.95
C ILE A 271 -13.54 5.80 -16.69
N MET A 272 -14.55 6.28 -15.95
CA MET A 272 -15.71 6.94 -16.56
C MET A 272 -15.33 8.36 -16.99
N ASP A 273 -16.12 8.95 -17.89
CA ASP A 273 -15.88 10.31 -18.37
C ASP A 273 -15.95 11.34 -17.24
N SER A 274 -16.84 11.14 -16.25
CA SER A 274 -16.93 11.96 -15.04
C SER A 274 -15.61 12.03 -14.29
N ASP A 275 -14.95 10.88 -14.13
CA ASP A 275 -13.69 10.82 -13.40
C ASP A 275 -12.50 11.24 -14.23
N TRP A 276 -12.48 10.99 -15.53
CA TRP A 276 -11.45 11.61 -16.37
C TRP A 276 -11.54 13.14 -16.31
N ASN A 277 -12.74 13.69 -16.41
CA ASN A 277 -12.98 15.13 -16.28
C ASN A 277 -12.52 15.66 -14.91
N PHE A 278 -12.72 14.90 -13.84
CA PHE A 278 -12.26 15.27 -12.50
C PHE A 278 -10.73 15.16 -12.34
N ILE A 279 -10.13 14.08 -12.84
CA ILE A 279 -8.67 13.91 -12.89
C ILE A 279 -8.03 15.09 -13.63
N GLN A 280 -8.57 15.50 -14.78
CA GLN A 280 -8.08 16.66 -15.52
C GLN A 280 -8.15 17.98 -14.73
N LYS A 281 -9.14 18.14 -13.84
CA LYS A 281 -9.21 19.29 -12.91
C LYS A 281 -8.12 19.22 -11.83
N CYS A 282 -7.85 18.03 -11.27
CA CYS A 282 -6.73 17.85 -10.33
C CYS A 282 -5.37 18.11 -11.00
N LEU A 283 -5.23 17.75 -12.28
CA LEU A 283 -3.99 17.88 -13.04
C LEU A 283 -3.79 19.27 -13.67
N GLN A 284 -4.51 20.30 -13.24
CA GLN A 284 -4.32 21.66 -13.78
C GLN A 284 -2.93 22.22 -13.46
N SER A 285 -2.35 22.93 -14.42
CA SER A 285 -1.02 23.54 -14.27
C SER A 285 -1.03 24.63 -13.20
N GLY A 286 -2.05 25.50 -13.19
CA GLY A 286 -2.25 26.48 -12.13
C GLY A 286 -2.77 25.82 -10.85
N PRO A 287 -2.07 25.92 -9.70
CA PRO A 287 -2.50 25.34 -8.44
C PRO A 287 -3.90 25.79 -8.00
N GLU A 288 -4.23 27.06 -8.23
CA GLU A 288 -5.51 27.69 -7.90
C GLU A 288 -6.71 27.12 -8.66
N LEU A 289 -6.47 26.47 -9.79
CA LEU A 289 -7.51 25.85 -10.62
C LEU A 289 -7.89 24.44 -10.15
N ARG A 290 -7.11 23.87 -9.22
CA ARG A 290 -7.34 22.52 -8.70
C ARG A 290 -8.38 22.56 -7.58
N PRO A 291 -9.22 21.51 -7.44
CA PRO A 291 -10.17 21.41 -6.34
C PRO A 291 -9.45 21.44 -4.97
N SER A 292 -10.18 21.73 -3.92
CA SER A 292 -9.74 21.53 -2.53
C SER A 292 -9.99 20.07 -2.10
N ALA A 293 -9.38 19.64 -0.99
CA ALA A 293 -9.53 18.26 -0.53
C ALA A 293 -10.97 17.89 -0.17
N ASP A 294 -11.79 18.83 0.31
CA ASP A 294 -13.23 18.61 0.53
C ASP A 294 -13.94 18.30 -0.79
N LYS A 295 -13.62 19.01 -1.87
CA LYS A 295 -14.21 18.76 -3.19
C LYS A 295 -13.74 17.45 -3.80
N VAL A 296 -12.51 17.04 -3.50
CA VAL A 296 -12.00 15.70 -3.86
C VAL A 296 -12.80 14.63 -3.14
N LEU A 297 -12.95 14.74 -1.83
CA LEU A 297 -13.72 13.79 -1.03
C LEU A 297 -15.19 13.73 -1.49
N ASP A 298 -15.83 14.89 -1.66
CA ASP A 298 -17.20 15.01 -2.16
C ASP A 298 -17.38 14.27 -3.49
N PHE A 299 -16.46 14.49 -4.44
CA PHE A 299 -16.51 13.85 -5.75
C PHE A 299 -16.40 12.33 -5.64
N VAL A 300 -15.45 11.82 -4.85
CA VAL A 300 -15.23 10.38 -4.68
C VAL A 300 -16.44 9.70 -4.04
N MET A 301 -17.03 10.32 -3.01
CA MET A 301 -18.22 9.78 -2.30
C MET A 301 -19.46 9.71 -3.21
N HIS A 302 -19.58 10.62 -4.18
CA HIS A 302 -20.71 10.67 -5.10
C HIS A 302 -20.42 10.04 -6.47
N ARG A 303 -19.26 9.38 -6.62
CA ARG A 303 -18.80 8.76 -7.88
C ARG A 303 -19.85 7.85 -8.53
N PHE A 304 -20.64 7.12 -7.74
CA PHE A 304 -21.73 6.25 -8.22
C PHE A 304 -23.14 6.83 -8.01
N HIS A 305 -23.24 7.97 -7.35
CA HIS A 305 -24.50 8.63 -7.04
C HIS A 305 -24.73 9.77 -8.03
N SER A 306 -24.86 9.44 -9.32
CA SER A 306 -25.40 10.40 -10.28
C SER A 306 -26.94 10.23 -10.36
N PRO A 307 -27.74 11.30 -10.23
CA PRO A 307 -29.19 11.27 -10.43
C PRO A 307 -29.62 10.87 -11.85
N ASP A 308 -28.69 10.86 -12.81
CA ASP A 308 -28.98 10.73 -14.24
C ASP A 308 -29.07 9.28 -14.77
N SER A 309 -29.18 8.27 -13.88
CA SER A 309 -29.38 6.87 -14.30
C SER A 309 -30.86 6.42 -14.34
N CYS A 310 -31.81 7.32 -14.11
CA CYS A 310 -33.24 7.06 -14.35
C CYS A 310 -33.72 7.70 -15.66
N SER A 311 -33.20 7.22 -16.79
CA SER A 311 -33.97 7.28 -18.02
C SER A 311 -35.19 6.37 -17.86
N ARG A 312 -36.34 6.98 -17.54
CA ARG A 312 -37.64 6.34 -17.76
C ARG A 312 -37.64 5.74 -19.18
N PRO A 313 -38.08 4.49 -19.38
CA PRO A 313 -38.35 4.01 -20.72
C PRO A 313 -39.39 4.94 -21.39
N PRO A 314 -39.32 5.14 -22.72
CA PRO A 314 -40.29 5.97 -23.42
C PRO A 314 -41.70 5.42 -23.15
N ASP A 315 -42.64 6.33 -22.91
CA ASP A 315 -44.05 6.02 -22.73
C ASP A 315 -44.53 5.07 -23.84
N ASP A 316 -45.07 3.92 -23.42
CA ASP A 316 -45.71 2.95 -24.30
C ASP A 316 -46.99 3.60 -24.89
N PRO A 317 -47.13 3.75 -26.21
CA PRO A 317 -48.25 4.47 -26.81
C PRO A 317 -49.44 3.53 -27.00
N PHE A 318 -49.98 2.99 -25.90
CA PHE A 318 -51.25 2.26 -25.91
C PHE A 318 -51.96 2.41 -24.56
N ASP A 319 -52.52 3.58 -24.32
CA ASP A 319 -53.63 3.72 -23.37
C ASP A 319 -54.59 4.82 -23.86
N ASP A 320 -55.45 4.43 -24.81
CA ASP A 320 -56.65 5.16 -25.20
C ASP A 320 -57.85 4.24 -24.89
N ALA A 321 -58.42 4.38 -23.69
CA ALA A 321 -59.80 4.00 -23.42
C ALA A 321 -60.35 4.81 -22.23
N PRO A 322 -61.52 5.47 -22.37
CA PRO A 322 -62.04 6.39 -21.37
C PRO A 322 -62.89 5.71 -20.28
N ASP A 323 -62.97 6.44 -19.17
CA ASP A 323 -63.79 6.29 -17.97
C ASP A 323 -65.15 5.59 -18.12
N ASP A 324 -65.46 4.72 -17.15
CA ASP A 324 -66.82 4.66 -16.59
C ASP A 324 -66.80 4.38 -15.07
N PHE A 325 -67.57 5.19 -14.35
CA PHE A 325 -67.72 5.36 -12.88
C PHE A 325 -68.45 4.17 -12.18
N PRO A 326 -68.76 4.15 -10.85
CA PRO A 326 -68.52 5.14 -9.78
C PRO A 326 -68.01 4.64 -8.41
N ARG A 327 -67.61 5.65 -7.64
CA ARG A 327 -67.31 5.80 -6.21
C ARG A 327 -68.39 5.27 -5.24
N ALA A 328 -67.96 4.62 -4.16
CA ALA A 328 -68.67 4.61 -2.87
C ALA A 328 -67.66 4.54 -1.71
N SER A 329 -67.90 5.34 -0.67
CA SER A 329 -67.18 5.38 0.61
C SER A 329 -68.17 5.01 1.75
N PRO A 330 -67.85 5.17 3.05
CA PRO A 330 -67.21 4.14 3.90
C PRO A 330 -67.96 3.92 5.24
N HIS A 331 -68.00 2.71 5.80
CA HIS A 331 -68.34 2.42 7.21
C HIS A 331 -67.68 1.07 7.58
N GLY A 332 -67.14 0.76 8.75
CA GLY A 332 -67.18 1.34 10.10
C GLY A 332 -66.97 0.18 11.11
N GLY A 333 -66.39 0.46 12.28
CA GLY A 333 -66.37 -0.41 13.47
C GLY A 333 -65.19 -1.40 13.54
N SER A 334 -64.24 -1.31 14.48
CA SER A 334 -64.28 -1.38 15.96
C SER A 334 -64.25 -2.81 16.53
N ASN A 335 -63.46 -2.95 17.60
CA ASN A 335 -63.33 -4.02 18.61
C ASN A 335 -62.04 -4.83 18.46
N ASP A 336 -61.03 -4.75 19.33
CA ASP A 336 -60.92 -4.84 20.81
C ASP A 336 -60.38 -6.21 21.27
N SER A 337 -59.55 -6.11 22.31
CA SER A 337 -58.95 -7.13 23.19
C SER A 337 -57.87 -8.03 22.59
N ASP A 338 -56.60 -7.98 23.03
CA ASP A 338 -56.02 -8.13 24.38
C ASP A 338 -55.95 -9.61 24.81
N THR A 339 -54.73 -10.17 24.75
CA THR A 339 -54.22 -11.15 25.71
C THR A 339 -52.69 -11.24 25.59
N THR A 340 -52.03 -10.73 26.62
CA THR A 340 -50.68 -11.11 27.09
C THR A 340 -50.56 -12.60 27.36
N GLU A 341 -49.44 -13.23 26.98
CA GLU A 341 -48.81 -14.31 27.76
C GLU A 341 -47.32 -14.47 27.38
N GLN A 342 -46.46 -14.48 28.39
CA GLN A 342 -45.01 -14.71 28.35
C GLN A 342 -44.70 -16.14 28.90
N PRO A 343 -43.45 -16.64 28.85
CA PRO A 343 -43.05 -17.96 28.32
C PRO A 343 -42.94 -19.07 29.39
N PRO A 344 -42.52 -20.30 29.02
CA PRO A 344 -41.90 -21.21 29.98
C PRO A 344 -40.53 -21.80 29.57
N ASP A 345 -39.57 -21.60 30.48
CA ASP A 345 -38.55 -22.48 31.08
C ASP A 345 -38.02 -23.78 30.41
N SER A 346 -36.70 -23.98 30.60
CA SER A 346 -35.89 -25.22 30.51
C SER A 346 -36.11 -26.15 31.74
N PRO A 347 -35.40 -27.29 32.03
CA PRO A 347 -34.32 -28.10 31.40
C PRO A 347 -34.61 -29.66 31.49
N PRO A 348 -33.69 -30.69 31.47
CA PRO A 348 -32.50 -30.88 32.35
C PRO A 348 -31.19 -31.45 31.70
N LEU A 349 -30.07 -31.31 32.45
CA LEU A 349 -28.72 -31.89 32.25
C LEU A 349 -28.63 -33.37 32.67
N HIS A 350 -27.83 -34.27 32.07
CA HIS A 350 -26.37 -34.58 32.23
C HIS A 350 -26.11 -36.01 31.62
N PRO A 351 -24.87 -36.59 31.49
CA PRO A 351 -23.50 -36.05 31.57
C PRO A 351 -22.50 -36.54 30.46
N SER A 352 -21.31 -35.91 30.43
CA SER A 352 -19.98 -36.44 30.06
C SER A 352 -19.67 -37.02 28.66
N ARG A 353 -18.93 -36.26 27.84
CA ARG A 353 -17.77 -36.74 27.07
C ARG A 353 -16.98 -35.57 26.45
N GLU A 354 -15.69 -35.49 26.76
CA GLU A 354 -14.71 -34.62 26.11
C GLU A 354 -14.54 -34.96 24.62
N PRO A 355 -14.19 -33.98 23.76
CA PRO A 355 -13.42 -34.26 22.55
C PRO A 355 -12.03 -33.60 22.59
N ASN A 356 -11.02 -34.46 22.50
CA ASN A 356 -9.61 -34.21 22.25
C ASN A 356 -9.39 -33.53 20.86
N PRO A 357 -8.25 -32.86 20.61
CA PRO A 357 -8.04 -31.97 19.48
C PRO A 357 -7.83 -32.74 18.18
N SER A 358 -8.47 -32.27 17.12
CA SER A 358 -8.30 -32.80 15.76
C SER A 358 -6.90 -32.45 15.24
N ILE A 359 -6.00 -33.42 15.37
CA ILE A 359 -4.76 -33.54 14.60
C ILE A 359 -5.16 -33.74 13.14
N ILE A 360 -4.83 -32.78 12.27
CA ILE A 360 -4.87 -33.00 10.82
C ILE A 360 -3.71 -33.92 10.48
N LEU A 361 -4.04 -35.18 10.18
CA LEU A 361 -3.13 -36.22 9.73
C LEU A 361 -2.58 -35.87 8.34
N GLU A 362 -1.26 -35.78 8.22
CA GLU A 362 -0.58 -35.88 6.91
C GLU A 362 -0.87 -37.25 6.27
N PRO A 363 -1.15 -37.33 4.97
CA PRO A 363 -1.28 -38.60 4.29
C PRO A 363 0.11 -39.24 4.06
N ARG A 364 0.42 -40.28 4.84
CA ARG A 364 1.48 -41.25 4.54
C ARG A 364 1.15 -41.97 3.23
N ILE A 365 1.93 -41.71 2.18
CA ILE A 365 2.05 -42.59 1.01
C ILE A 365 3.37 -43.35 1.16
N GLN A 366 3.30 -44.69 1.23
CA GLN A 366 4.46 -45.58 1.29
C GLN A 366 4.80 -46.14 -0.10
N GLY A 367 6.02 -45.83 -0.58
CA GLY A 367 6.81 -46.57 -1.58
C GLY A 367 7.15 -45.82 -2.89
N PRO A 368 8.32 -46.03 -3.56
CA PRO A 368 9.60 -46.60 -3.13
C PRO A 368 10.68 -45.52 -2.89
N SER A 369 11.75 -45.89 -2.21
CA SER A 369 12.89 -45.05 -1.80
C SER A 369 13.59 -44.33 -2.97
N ALA A 370 13.37 -43.02 -3.08
CA ALA A 370 14.29 -42.08 -3.72
C ALA A 370 14.38 -40.85 -2.79
N LEU A 371 15.60 -40.37 -2.54
CA LEU A 371 15.92 -39.33 -1.56
C LEU A 371 14.93 -38.14 -1.61
N ASN A 372 14.16 -37.96 -0.53
CA ASN A 372 13.39 -36.73 -0.27
C ASN A 372 14.34 -35.64 0.23
N ASP A 373 15.30 -35.21 -0.59
CA ASP A 373 16.09 -34.03 -0.26
C ASP A 373 15.25 -32.77 -0.45
N HIS A 374 15.32 -31.85 0.51
CA HIS A 374 14.67 -30.55 0.44
C HIS A 374 15.08 -29.83 -0.88
N PRO A 375 14.17 -29.13 -1.60
CA PRO A 375 14.47 -28.59 -2.93
C PRO A 375 15.66 -27.62 -2.96
N ARG A 376 15.86 -26.86 -1.88
CA ARG A 376 17.07 -26.07 -1.64
C ARG A 376 18.36 -26.91 -1.63
N THR A 377 18.33 -28.09 -1.03
CA THR A 377 19.48 -29.02 -0.96
C THR A 377 19.78 -29.60 -2.34
N MET A 378 18.75 -30.01 -3.09
CA MET A 378 18.93 -30.49 -4.47
C MET A 378 19.50 -29.40 -5.38
N LEU A 379 18.96 -28.17 -5.31
CA LEU A 379 19.45 -27.04 -6.09
C LEU A 379 20.89 -26.68 -5.71
N ASN A 380 21.21 -26.64 -4.41
CA ASN A 380 22.58 -26.42 -3.94
C ASN A 380 23.55 -27.50 -4.42
N ASN A 381 23.16 -28.77 -4.37
CA ASN A 381 24.01 -29.86 -4.85
C ASN A 381 24.28 -29.77 -6.35
N LEU A 382 23.27 -29.39 -7.16
CA LEU A 382 23.43 -29.17 -8.60
C LEU A 382 24.33 -27.96 -8.90
N LEU A 383 24.15 -26.85 -8.18
CA LEU A 383 24.97 -25.66 -8.32
C LEU A 383 26.42 -25.92 -7.93
N GLN A 384 26.66 -26.63 -6.82
CA GLN A 384 28.01 -26.98 -6.38
C GLN A 384 28.72 -27.94 -7.34
N ARG A 385 27.98 -28.87 -7.97
CA ARG A 385 28.52 -29.73 -9.04
C ARG A 385 28.89 -28.93 -10.29
N LYS A 386 28.13 -27.88 -10.63
CA LYS A 386 28.28 -27.12 -11.87
C LYS A 386 29.29 -25.96 -11.75
N TYR A 387 29.26 -25.22 -10.65
CA TYR A 387 30.01 -23.98 -10.46
C TYR A 387 31.04 -24.05 -9.32
N GLY A 388 31.13 -25.17 -8.61
CA GLY A 388 32.10 -25.39 -7.54
C GLY A 388 31.54 -25.13 -6.13
N PRO A 389 32.32 -25.43 -5.07
CA PRO A 389 31.84 -25.50 -3.69
C PRO A 389 31.37 -24.16 -3.09
N SER A 390 31.75 -23.02 -3.68
CA SER A 390 31.28 -21.69 -3.24
C SER A 390 29.90 -21.31 -3.78
N ALA A 391 29.33 -22.11 -4.68
CA ALA A 391 27.99 -21.88 -5.20
C ALA A 391 26.91 -22.26 -4.16
N SER A 392 25.95 -21.38 -3.96
CA SER A 392 24.82 -21.61 -3.06
C SER A 392 23.55 -20.93 -3.57
N SER A 393 22.39 -21.33 -3.03
CA SER A 393 21.09 -20.79 -3.41
C SER A 393 20.24 -20.45 -2.19
N HIS A 394 19.47 -19.38 -2.34
CA HIS A 394 18.35 -19.04 -1.49
C HIS A 394 17.06 -19.37 -2.23
N VAL A 395 16.17 -20.14 -1.61
CA VAL A 395 14.96 -20.65 -2.23
C VAL A 395 13.77 -20.29 -1.36
N ARG A 396 12.82 -19.53 -1.92
CA ARG A 396 11.56 -19.12 -1.28
C ARG A 396 10.40 -19.92 -1.87
N TRP A 397 9.46 -20.31 -0.99
CA TRP A 397 8.21 -20.95 -1.37
C TRP A 397 7.10 -19.91 -1.40
N GLU A 398 6.35 -19.84 -2.48
CA GLU A 398 5.16 -18.99 -2.58
C GLU A 398 3.94 -19.87 -2.81
N VAL A 399 3.05 -19.88 -1.81
CA VAL A 399 1.71 -20.49 -1.90
C VAL A 399 0.70 -19.37 -1.95
N TYR A 400 -0.10 -19.38 -3.00
CA TYR A 400 -1.21 -18.46 -3.13
C TYR A 400 -2.40 -19.01 -2.33
N PRO A 401 -2.95 -18.24 -1.37
CA PRO A 401 -4.12 -18.67 -0.65
C PRO A 401 -5.36 -18.51 -1.54
N GLN A 402 -5.95 -19.67 -1.85
CA GLN A 402 -7.31 -19.91 -2.38
C GLN A 402 -7.58 -19.61 -3.86
N GLY A 403 -7.89 -20.69 -4.59
CA GLY A 403 -9.05 -20.67 -5.50
C GLY A 403 -8.83 -20.67 -7.02
N LEU A 404 -7.81 -21.32 -7.59
CA LEU A 404 -7.75 -21.89 -8.98
C LEU A 404 -6.33 -22.54 -9.23
N PRO A 405 -6.10 -23.37 -10.26
CA PRO A 405 -5.24 -24.57 -10.23
C PRO A 405 -3.76 -24.31 -10.57
N HIS A 406 -3.18 -23.21 -10.09
CA HIS A 406 -1.76 -22.93 -10.33
C HIS A 406 -0.90 -23.55 -9.24
N ALA A 407 -0.07 -24.52 -9.66
CA ALA A 407 0.82 -25.27 -8.81
C ALA A 407 1.80 -24.34 -8.05
N PRO A 408 2.26 -24.73 -6.84
CA PRO A 408 3.20 -23.93 -6.05
C PRO A 408 4.45 -23.59 -6.87
N THR A 409 4.90 -22.34 -6.78
CA THR A 409 6.05 -21.84 -7.54
C THR A 409 7.23 -21.60 -6.60
N TRP A 410 8.41 -22.03 -7.05
CA TRP A 410 9.67 -21.83 -6.35
C TRP A 410 10.38 -20.63 -6.93
N HIS A 411 10.81 -19.71 -6.05
CA HIS A 411 11.67 -18.59 -6.42
C HIS A 411 13.07 -18.85 -5.85
N ALA A 412 14.07 -18.88 -6.72
CA ALA A 412 15.45 -19.13 -6.33
C ALA A 412 16.37 -17.99 -6.75
N ILE A 413 17.26 -17.58 -5.83
CA ILE A 413 18.35 -16.62 -6.07
C ILE A 413 19.65 -17.37 -5.82
N VAL A 414 20.58 -17.30 -6.77
CA VAL A 414 21.87 -18.00 -6.73
C VAL A 414 22.99 -17.04 -6.41
N TYR A 415 23.88 -17.49 -5.53
CA TYR A 415 25.07 -16.78 -5.09
C TYR A 415 26.30 -17.60 -5.46
N ILE A 416 27.34 -16.94 -5.97
CA ILE A 416 28.69 -17.48 -6.10
C ILE A 416 29.62 -16.46 -5.46
N ASP A 417 30.42 -16.90 -4.48
CA ASP A 417 31.33 -16.03 -3.71
C ASP A 417 30.62 -14.78 -3.15
N ASP A 418 29.42 -14.98 -2.59
CA ASP A 418 28.53 -13.94 -2.03
C ASP A 418 28.02 -12.87 -3.02
N MET A 419 28.23 -13.07 -4.33
CA MET A 419 27.68 -12.24 -5.40
C MET A 419 26.44 -12.88 -6.01
N ILE A 420 25.38 -12.09 -6.25
CA ILE A 420 24.16 -12.57 -6.93
C ILE A 420 24.53 -12.89 -8.37
N TYR A 421 24.41 -14.17 -8.72
CA TYR A 421 24.72 -14.67 -10.05
C TYR A 421 23.49 -14.73 -10.96
N GLY A 422 22.29 -14.86 -10.37
CA GLY A 422 21.02 -14.90 -11.11
C GLY A 422 19.83 -15.24 -10.24
N HIS A 423 18.64 -15.05 -10.79
CA HIS A 423 17.38 -15.48 -10.18
C HIS A 423 16.55 -16.26 -11.20
N GLY A 424 15.74 -17.21 -10.74
CA GLY A 424 14.90 -18.04 -11.61
C GLY A 424 13.68 -18.57 -10.89
N THR A 425 12.65 -18.91 -11.67
CA THR A 425 11.36 -19.41 -11.17
C THR A 425 11.07 -20.78 -11.73
N ALA A 426 10.82 -21.76 -10.86
CA ALA A 426 10.43 -23.10 -11.29
C ALA A 426 8.99 -23.40 -10.87
N HIS A 427 8.14 -23.68 -11.86
CA HIS A 427 6.78 -24.16 -11.63
C HIS A 427 6.80 -25.68 -11.49
N ILE A 428 6.44 -26.20 -10.31
CA ILE A 428 6.51 -27.64 -10.06
C ILE A 428 5.10 -28.18 -9.85
N LYS A 429 4.64 -29.03 -10.78
CA LYS A 429 3.47 -29.85 -10.57
C LYS A 429 3.86 -31.09 -9.74
N HIS A 430 3.40 -31.09 -8.50
CA HIS A 430 3.22 -32.24 -7.60
C HIS A 430 4.43 -32.96 -6.95
N VAL A 431 5.68 -32.91 -7.44
CA VAL A 431 6.87 -33.39 -6.68
C VAL A 431 8.12 -32.61 -7.12
N ALA A 432 8.94 -32.14 -6.18
CA ALA A 432 10.24 -31.54 -6.51
C ALA A 432 11.19 -32.62 -7.09
N THR A 433 11.59 -32.46 -8.35
CA THR A 433 12.49 -33.39 -9.04
C THR A 433 13.79 -32.69 -9.45
N GLU A 434 14.88 -33.44 -9.60
CA GLU A 434 16.16 -32.97 -10.15
C GLU A 434 15.98 -32.25 -11.50
N MET A 435 14.97 -32.67 -12.29
CA MET A 435 14.60 -32.06 -13.57
C MET A 435 14.04 -30.63 -13.41
N ALA A 436 13.22 -30.37 -12.38
CA ALA A 436 12.71 -29.02 -12.12
C ALA A 436 13.82 -28.09 -11.60
N ALA A 437 14.74 -28.62 -10.81
CA ALA A 437 15.92 -27.87 -10.37
C ALA A 437 16.86 -27.57 -11.56
N ALA A 438 17.03 -28.51 -12.50
CA ALA A 438 17.80 -28.28 -13.72
C ALA A 438 17.17 -27.21 -14.62
N GLN A 439 15.83 -27.20 -14.78
CA GLN A 439 15.12 -26.16 -15.52
C GLN A 439 15.27 -24.77 -14.87
N ALA A 440 15.28 -24.69 -13.54
CA ALA A 440 15.56 -23.44 -12.83
C ALA A 440 16.96 -22.91 -13.16
N VAL A 441 17.97 -23.79 -13.11
CA VAL A 441 19.37 -23.44 -13.44
C VAL A 441 19.50 -22.99 -14.91
N GLU A 442 18.79 -23.65 -15.83
CA GLU A 442 18.84 -23.27 -17.26
C GLU A 442 18.18 -21.91 -17.54
N GLN A 443 17.05 -21.58 -16.87
CA GLN A 443 16.46 -20.24 -16.98
C GLN A 443 17.37 -19.16 -16.41
N MET A 444 18.11 -19.46 -15.34
CA MET A 444 19.06 -18.51 -14.75
C MET A 444 20.21 -18.18 -15.71
N GLU A 445 20.71 -19.14 -16.49
CA GLU A 445 21.77 -18.90 -17.49
C GLU A 445 21.32 -18.02 -18.67
N ARG A 446 20.02 -17.90 -18.92
CA ARG A 446 19.46 -17.03 -19.97
C ARG A 446 19.25 -15.59 -19.51
N THR A 447 19.36 -15.34 -18.20
CA THR A 447 19.15 -14.02 -17.62
C THR A 447 20.52 -13.38 -17.42
N ASP A 448 20.95 -12.53 -18.36
CA ASP A 448 22.24 -11.85 -18.30
C ASP A 448 22.23 -10.80 -17.16
N VAL A 449 23.02 -11.04 -16.11
CA VAL A 449 23.10 -10.20 -14.90
C VAL A 449 24.29 -9.23 -14.95
N SER A 450 24.77 -8.88 -16.14
CA SER A 450 25.82 -7.86 -16.30
C SER A 450 25.43 -6.44 -15.83
N GLY A 451 24.20 -6.23 -15.33
CA GLY A 451 23.67 -4.91 -14.93
C GLY A 451 23.39 -4.68 -13.44
N LEU A 452 23.61 -5.64 -12.54
CA LEU A 452 23.34 -5.48 -11.10
C LEU A 452 24.66 -5.46 -10.32
N ARG A 453 25.30 -4.28 -10.27
CA ARG A 453 26.34 -3.94 -9.29
C ARG A 453 25.82 -2.91 -8.30
#